data_AF-A0A0D3KJS4-F1
#
_entry.id   AF-A0A0D3KJS4-F1
#
_cell.length_a   1.000
_cell.length_b   1.000
_cell.length_c   1.000
_cell.angle_alpha   90.00
_cell.angle_beta   90.00
_cell.angle_gamma   90.00
#
_symmetry.space_group_name_H-M   'P 1'
#
loop_
_entity.id
_entity.type
_entity.pdbx_description
1 polymer ?
#
loop_
_entity_poly.entity_id
_entity_poly.type
_entity_poly.pdbx_seq_one_letter_code
_entity_poly.pdbx_strand_id
1 'polypeptide(L)'
;MAPPILNERRRDERQSSAAGEQLNAKQLNGRISHASGTDQLLALFTGHSASLNHIHAANLWNKLGKQRIERRHEEQLERLVQRTLDLVQSCEARNLANVAHGVAKCRLPDPMWSTAHRCQLHQWQLWLSLECGADGQQHLLPDPQRQLCCDAMVATIARPSGLQRSVADALAAVRGPGFEEEYVEPRTSYSLDLALPSSRIAIEVDGPSHFLLPDGWGVRKPNGPTLLKRRLLAAAGWRVISVPFYEWGRFTTANDRQTYLERAVAPL
;
A
#
# COMPACT_ATOMS: atom_id res chain seq x y z
N MET A 1 -56.02 24.71 62.15
CA MET A 1 -55.58 25.68 61.13
C MET A 1 -54.07 25.51 60.95
N ALA A 2 -53.67 24.79 59.89
CA ALA A 2 -52.37 24.72 59.19
C ALA A 2 -52.27 23.35 58.45
N PRO A 3 -51.67 23.27 57.25
CA PRO A 3 -51.94 22.25 56.23
C PRO A 3 -50.94 21.06 56.20
N PRO A 4 -51.17 20.01 55.39
CA PRO A 4 -50.43 18.74 55.45
C PRO A 4 -49.09 18.78 54.70
N ILE A 5 -48.14 17.99 55.18
CA ILE A 5 -46.80 17.78 54.60
C ILE A 5 -46.93 16.98 53.31
N LEU A 6 -46.68 17.62 52.17
CA LEU A 6 -46.52 16.95 50.87
C LEU A 6 -45.07 16.45 50.75
N ASN A 7 -44.94 15.13 50.74
CA ASN A 7 -43.71 14.40 50.49
C ASN A 7 -43.41 14.43 48.98
N GLU A 8 -42.46 15.26 48.55
CA GLU A 8 -42.02 15.32 47.16
C GLU A 8 -41.27 14.03 46.77
N ARG A 9 -41.78 13.37 45.74
CA ARG A 9 -41.19 12.18 45.12
C ARG A 9 -39.81 12.53 44.53
N ARG A 10 -38.73 12.03 45.14
CA ARG A 10 -37.46 11.85 44.42
C ARG A 10 -37.67 10.77 43.36
N ARG A 11 -37.63 11.19 42.10
CA ARG A 11 -37.43 10.29 40.95
C ARG A 11 -36.02 9.73 41.07
N ASP A 12 -35.91 8.42 41.31
CA ASP A 12 -34.67 7.68 41.04
C ASP A 12 -34.44 7.68 39.53
N GLU A 13 -33.64 8.64 39.07
CA GLU A 13 -32.95 8.56 37.79
C GLU A 13 -31.99 7.37 37.86
N ARG A 14 -32.45 6.21 37.39
CA ARG A 14 -31.54 5.13 36.97
C ARG A 14 -30.72 5.65 35.79
N GLN A 15 -29.58 6.25 36.10
CA GLN A 15 -28.50 6.41 35.15
C GLN A 15 -28.05 5.02 34.72
N SER A 16 -28.53 4.60 33.55
CA SER A 16 -28.01 3.45 32.80
C SER A 16 -26.59 3.78 32.35
N SER A 17 -25.60 3.51 33.21
CA SER A 17 -24.20 3.51 32.81
C SER A 17 -23.93 2.31 31.89
N ALA A 18 -23.82 2.58 30.59
CA ALA A 18 -23.24 1.65 29.63
C ALA A 18 -21.72 1.56 29.85
N ALA A 19 -21.30 1.05 31.00
CA ALA A 19 -19.95 0.58 31.22
C ALA A 19 -19.86 -0.82 30.59
N GLY A 20 -19.32 -0.91 29.38
CA GLY A 20 -19.05 -2.20 28.74
C GLY A 20 -18.22 -3.07 29.68
N GLU A 21 -18.74 -4.25 30.03
CA GLU A 21 -17.99 -5.29 30.75
C GLU A 21 -16.64 -5.50 30.06
N GLN A 22 -15.56 -5.15 30.74
CA GLN A 22 -14.21 -5.35 30.22
C GLN A 22 -13.89 -6.84 30.28
N LEU A 23 -14.17 -7.56 29.19
CA LEU A 23 -13.91 -8.99 29.11
C LEU A 23 -12.42 -9.28 29.20
N ASN A 24 -12.06 -10.26 30.02
CA ASN A 24 -10.70 -10.79 29.98
C ASN A 24 -10.48 -11.59 28.67
N ALA A 25 -9.22 -11.83 28.32
CA ALA A 25 -8.86 -12.47 27.06
C ALA A 25 -9.54 -13.84 26.84
N LYS A 26 -9.66 -14.66 27.90
CA LYS A 26 -10.31 -15.97 27.81
C LYS A 26 -11.80 -15.85 27.54
N GLN A 27 -12.48 -14.92 28.21
CA GLN A 27 -13.90 -14.64 28.00
C GLN A 27 -14.17 -14.13 26.58
N LEU A 28 -13.35 -13.21 26.09
CA LEU A 28 -13.49 -12.68 24.73
C LEU A 28 -13.30 -13.77 23.69
N ASN A 29 -12.24 -14.60 23.81
CA ASN A 29 -12.03 -15.72 22.90
C ASN A 29 -13.18 -16.74 22.96
N GLY A 30 -13.72 -16.99 24.16
CA GLY A 30 -14.92 -17.80 24.35
C GLY A 30 -16.12 -17.24 23.59
N ARG A 31 -16.43 -15.95 23.75
CA ARG A 31 -17.55 -15.29 23.05
C ARG A 31 -17.39 -15.32 21.52
N ILE A 32 -16.18 -15.08 21.00
CA ILE A 32 -15.88 -15.20 19.56
C ILE A 32 -16.15 -16.63 19.07
N SER A 33 -15.75 -17.64 19.87
CA SER A 33 -15.90 -19.05 19.51
C SER A 33 -17.38 -19.50 19.43
N HIS A 34 -18.26 -18.84 20.18
CA HIS A 34 -19.69 -19.16 20.23
C HIS A 34 -20.55 -18.22 19.37
N ALA A 35 -19.95 -17.20 18.75
CA ALA A 35 -20.70 -16.28 17.92
C ALA A 35 -21.26 -16.97 16.67
N SER A 36 -22.55 -16.73 16.39
CA SER A 36 -23.33 -17.45 15.37
C SER A 36 -23.49 -16.68 14.05
N GLY A 37 -22.89 -15.51 13.90
CA GLY A 37 -23.01 -14.71 12.68
C GLY A 37 -22.04 -13.55 12.57
N THR A 38 -21.94 -13.00 11.36
CA THR A 38 -21.04 -11.89 11.01
C THR A 38 -21.26 -10.66 11.88
N ASP A 39 -22.51 -10.25 12.07
CA ASP A 39 -22.86 -9.07 12.89
C ASP A 39 -22.37 -9.20 14.33
N GLN A 40 -22.54 -10.38 14.94
CA GLN A 40 -22.10 -10.64 16.31
C GLN A 40 -20.56 -10.65 16.43
N LEU A 41 -19.87 -11.25 15.45
CA LEU A 41 -18.41 -11.25 15.40
C LEU A 41 -17.85 -9.82 15.26
N LEU A 42 -18.44 -9.01 14.39
CA LEU A 42 -18.02 -7.62 14.17
C LEU A 42 -18.39 -6.69 15.34
N ALA A 43 -19.50 -6.97 16.05
CA ALA A 43 -19.84 -6.29 17.29
C ALA A 43 -18.82 -6.61 18.41
N LEU A 44 -18.43 -7.88 18.55
CA LEU A 44 -17.37 -8.28 19.49
C LEU A 44 -16.04 -7.59 19.18
N PHE A 45 -15.67 -7.52 17.90
CA PHE A 45 -14.50 -6.76 17.44
C PHE A 45 -14.61 -5.27 17.81
N THR A 46 -15.72 -4.63 17.45
CA THR A 46 -15.93 -3.18 17.65
C THR A 46 -15.87 -2.82 19.14
N GLY A 47 -16.50 -3.63 20.00
CA GLY A 47 -16.52 -3.39 21.45
C GLY A 47 -15.19 -3.67 22.17
N HIS A 48 -14.25 -4.40 21.56
CA HIS A 48 -13.02 -4.86 22.21
C HIS A 48 -11.75 -4.65 21.37
N SER A 49 -11.78 -3.74 20.39
CA SER A 49 -10.68 -3.53 19.44
C SER A 49 -9.34 -3.24 20.13
N ALA A 50 -9.37 -2.46 21.22
CA ALA A 50 -8.20 -2.10 22.02
C ALA A 50 -7.57 -3.28 22.78
N SER A 51 -8.37 -4.26 23.22
CA SER A 51 -7.91 -5.44 23.96
C SER A 51 -7.71 -6.68 23.09
N LEU A 52 -7.89 -6.54 21.77
CA LEU A 52 -7.71 -7.59 20.79
C LEU A 52 -6.21 -7.91 20.60
N ASN A 53 -5.85 -9.19 20.71
CA ASN A 53 -4.51 -9.72 20.44
C ASN A 53 -4.53 -10.70 19.25
N HIS A 54 -3.37 -11.22 18.85
CA HIS A 54 -3.27 -12.11 17.69
C HIS A 54 -4.12 -13.40 17.78
N ILE A 55 -4.38 -13.92 18.99
CA ILE A 55 -5.24 -15.10 19.20
C ILE A 55 -6.69 -14.75 18.87
N HIS A 56 -7.17 -13.60 19.37
CA HIS A 56 -8.51 -13.11 19.09
C HIS A 56 -8.69 -12.83 17.59
N ALA A 57 -7.70 -12.20 16.94
CA ALA A 57 -7.72 -11.93 15.50
C ALA A 57 -7.83 -13.22 14.69
N ALA A 58 -7.00 -14.21 14.99
CA ALA A 58 -7.03 -15.51 14.33
C ALA A 58 -8.39 -16.22 14.49
N ASN A 59 -8.98 -16.18 15.68
CA ASN A 59 -10.28 -16.80 15.92
C ASN A 59 -11.42 -16.06 15.20
N LEU A 60 -11.41 -14.72 15.24
CA LEU A 60 -12.37 -13.88 14.52
C LEU A 60 -12.37 -14.19 13.03
N TRP A 61 -11.19 -14.18 12.39
CA TRP A 61 -11.08 -14.49 10.96
C TRP A 61 -11.49 -15.91 10.62
N ASN A 62 -11.07 -16.90 11.40
CA ASN A 62 -11.48 -18.30 11.21
C ASN A 62 -13.01 -18.48 11.32
N LYS A 63 -13.67 -17.71 12.20
CA LYS A 63 -15.12 -17.71 12.31
C LYS A 63 -15.79 -16.95 11.18
N LEU A 64 -15.33 -15.74 10.86
CA LEU A 64 -15.86 -14.91 9.78
C LEU A 64 -15.76 -15.62 8.41
N GLY A 65 -14.68 -16.36 8.16
CA GLY A 65 -14.50 -17.15 6.94
C GLY A 65 -15.51 -18.30 6.78
N LYS A 66 -16.36 -18.56 7.78
CA LYS A 66 -17.46 -19.54 7.72
C LYS A 66 -18.83 -18.89 7.63
N GLN A 67 -18.88 -17.55 7.64
CA GLN A 67 -20.12 -16.77 7.66
C GLN A 67 -20.36 -16.09 6.31
N ARG A 68 -21.62 -15.70 6.08
CA ARG A 68 -21.97 -14.85 4.94
C ARG A 68 -21.60 -13.40 5.23
N ILE A 69 -20.85 -12.79 4.32
CA ILE A 69 -20.51 -11.36 4.37
C ILE A 69 -21.36 -10.61 3.35
N GLU A 70 -21.84 -9.43 3.76
CA GLU A 70 -22.71 -8.54 3.00
C GLU A 70 -22.06 -7.16 2.93
N ARG A 71 -22.45 -6.33 1.95
CA ARG A 71 -21.87 -4.99 1.76
C ARG A 71 -21.92 -4.10 3.00
N ARG A 72 -22.98 -4.23 3.82
CA ARG A 72 -23.12 -3.45 5.06
C ARG A 72 -21.98 -3.68 6.08
N HIS A 73 -21.22 -4.76 5.95
CA HIS A 73 -20.12 -5.11 6.85
C HIS A 73 -18.76 -4.53 6.41
N GLU A 74 -18.67 -3.92 5.22
CA GLU A 74 -17.41 -3.49 4.60
C GLU A 74 -16.58 -2.58 5.53
N GLU A 75 -17.17 -1.53 6.09
CA GLU A 75 -16.47 -0.58 6.98
C GLU A 75 -15.89 -1.26 8.23
N GLN A 76 -16.64 -2.18 8.84
CA GLN A 76 -16.17 -2.91 10.03
C GLN A 76 -15.09 -3.94 9.67
N LEU A 77 -15.17 -4.56 8.50
CA LEU A 77 -14.16 -5.49 7.99
C LEU A 77 -12.86 -4.75 7.67
N GLU A 78 -12.92 -3.56 7.09
CA GLU A 78 -11.73 -2.71 6.87
C GLU A 78 -11.01 -2.39 8.18
N ARG A 79 -11.77 -1.98 9.21
CA ARG A 79 -11.21 -1.75 10.55
C ARG A 79 -10.59 -3.01 11.14
N LEU A 80 -11.22 -4.18 10.96
CA LEU A 80 -10.68 -5.45 11.44
C LEU A 80 -9.41 -5.84 10.69
N VAL A 81 -9.34 -5.63 9.37
CA VAL A 81 -8.13 -5.85 8.57
C VAL A 81 -6.99 -4.98 9.11
N GLN A 82 -7.22 -3.67 9.28
CA GLN A 82 -6.19 -2.76 9.80
C GLN A 82 -5.70 -3.20 11.17
N ARG A 83 -6.60 -3.53 12.10
CA ARG A 83 -6.22 -4.02 13.43
C ARG A 83 -5.47 -5.34 13.36
N THR A 84 -5.79 -6.20 12.39
CA THR A 84 -5.10 -7.48 12.19
C THR A 84 -3.68 -7.25 11.70
N LEU A 85 -3.47 -6.31 10.75
CA LEU A 85 -2.15 -5.93 10.26
C LEU A 85 -1.24 -5.45 11.40
N ASP A 86 -1.76 -4.63 12.31
CA ASP A 86 -1.02 -4.18 13.51
C ASP A 86 -0.55 -5.35 14.40
N LEU A 87 -1.24 -6.49 14.34
CA LEU A 87 -0.98 -7.67 15.17
C LEU A 87 -0.14 -8.74 14.46
N VAL A 88 0.06 -8.65 13.13
CA VAL A 88 0.72 -9.69 12.30
C VAL A 88 2.10 -10.05 12.85
N GLN A 89 2.89 -9.07 13.29
CA GLN A 89 4.24 -9.32 13.82
C GLN A 89 4.23 -10.16 15.11
N SER A 90 3.13 -10.14 15.86
CA SER A 90 2.96 -10.93 17.08
C SER A 90 2.31 -12.30 16.83
N CYS A 91 1.89 -12.60 15.59
CA CYS A 91 1.23 -13.86 15.26
C CYS A 91 2.26 -14.99 15.13
N GLU A 92 2.10 -16.03 15.95
CA GLU A 92 2.70 -17.33 15.66
C GLU A 92 2.16 -17.93 14.36
N ALA A 93 2.90 -18.85 13.74
CA ALA A 93 2.58 -19.44 12.44
C ALA A 93 1.14 -19.97 12.34
N ARG A 94 0.64 -20.63 13.39
CA ARG A 94 -0.73 -21.15 13.45
C ARG A 94 -1.78 -20.04 13.39
N ASN A 95 -1.55 -18.94 14.11
CA ASN A 95 -2.48 -17.82 14.16
C ASN A 95 -2.50 -17.10 12.81
N LEU A 96 -1.32 -16.91 12.19
CA LEU A 96 -1.22 -16.33 10.87
C LEU A 96 -1.93 -17.18 9.81
N ALA A 97 -1.78 -18.51 9.85
CA ALA A 97 -2.47 -19.43 8.95
C ALA A 97 -4.00 -19.34 9.10
N ASN A 98 -4.51 -19.23 10.33
CA ASN A 98 -5.94 -19.07 10.59
C ASN A 98 -6.48 -17.72 10.09
N VAL A 99 -5.71 -16.64 10.27
CA VAL A 99 -6.03 -15.32 9.71
C VAL A 99 -6.11 -15.41 8.20
N ALA A 100 -5.06 -15.90 7.53
CA ALA A 100 -5.00 -16.00 6.08
C ALA A 100 -6.13 -16.87 5.53
N HIS A 101 -6.40 -18.03 6.14
CA HIS A 101 -7.50 -18.91 5.74
C HIS A 101 -8.87 -18.24 5.88
N GLY A 102 -9.09 -17.53 7.00
CA GLY A 102 -10.33 -16.81 7.26
C GLY A 102 -10.56 -15.68 6.26
N VAL A 103 -9.57 -14.80 6.09
CA VAL A 103 -9.58 -13.68 5.13
C VAL A 103 -9.85 -14.19 3.71
N ALA A 104 -9.16 -15.26 3.28
CA ALA A 104 -9.35 -15.83 1.94
C ALA A 104 -10.78 -16.36 1.73
N LYS A 105 -11.38 -17.00 2.75
CA LYS A 105 -12.76 -17.50 2.67
C LYS A 105 -13.83 -16.42 2.76
N CYS A 106 -13.53 -15.31 3.43
CA CYS A 106 -14.42 -14.16 3.49
C CYS A 106 -14.74 -13.59 2.10
N ARG A 107 -13.93 -13.90 1.08
CA ARG A 107 -14.07 -13.34 -0.29
C ARG A 107 -14.36 -11.86 -0.22
N LEU A 108 -13.53 -11.17 0.59
CA LEU A 108 -13.69 -9.76 0.89
C LEU A 108 -13.92 -9.00 -0.43
N PRO A 109 -14.94 -8.13 -0.49
CA PRO A 109 -15.34 -7.52 -1.74
C PRO A 109 -14.16 -6.75 -2.36
N ASP A 110 -14.01 -6.88 -3.68
CA ASP A 110 -12.99 -6.25 -4.51
C ASP A 110 -12.75 -4.73 -4.23
N PRO A 111 -13.74 -3.90 -3.80
CA PRO A 111 -13.50 -2.52 -3.37
C PRO A 111 -12.51 -2.33 -2.21
N MET A 112 -12.15 -3.37 -1.45
CA MET A 112 -11.20 -3.23 -0.32
C MET A 112 -9.74 -3.02 -0.76
N TRP A 113 -9.40 -3.32 -2.01
CA TRP A 113 -8.06 -3.07 -2.55
C TRP A 113 -8.02 -1.69 -3.19
N SER A 114 -7.53 -0.71 -2.43
CA SER A 114 -7.22 0.61 -2.95
C SER A 114 -6.29 0.53 -4.16
N THR A 115 -6.28 1.57 -5.00
CA THR A 115 -5.32 1.69 -6.10
C THR A 115 -3.87 1.49 -5.62
N ALA A 116 -3.53 2.03 -4.44
CA ALA A 116 -2.22 1.87 -3.84
C ALA A 116 -1.90 0.40 -3.50
N HIS A 117 -2.84 -0.34 -2.93
CA HIS A 117 -2.65 -1.77 -2.65
C HIS A 117 -2.47 -2.58 -3.93
N ARG A 118 -3.23 -2.28 -4.99
CA ARG A 118 -3.10 -2.93 -6.29
C ARG A 118 -1.76 -2.65 -6.95
N CYS A 119 -1.27 -1.41 -6.84
CA CYS A 119 0.08 -1.06 -7.32
C CYS A 119 1.16 -1.86 -6.58
N GLN A 120 1.08 -1.96 -5.25
CA GLN A 120 2.04 -2.74 -4.47
C GLN A 120 1.98 -4.23 -4.84
N LEU A 121 0.78 -4.76 -5.06
CA LEU A 121 0.59 -6.15 -5.49
C LEU A 121 1.15 -6.40 -6.89
N HIS A 122 0.97 -5.46 -7.81
CA HIS A 122 1.60 -5.48 -9.14
C HIS A 122 3.13 -5.52 -9.03
N GLN A 123 3.72 -4.65 -8.21
CA GLN A 123 5.17 -4.60 -8.00
C GLN A 123 5.72 -5.92 -7.43
N TRP A 124 4.99 -6.55 -6.52
CA TRP A 124 5.36 -7.88 -6.02
C TRP A 124 5.27 -8.97 -7.10
N GLN A 125 4.23 -8.96 -7.94
CA GLN A 125 4.10 -9.87 -9.08
C GLN A 125 5.21 -9.67 -10.12
N LEU A 126 5.67 -8.44 -10.33
CA LEU A 126 6.85 -8.14 -11.15
C LEU A 126 8.11 -8.72 -10.54
N TRP A 127 8.34 -8.53 -9.24
CA TRP A 127 9.51 -9.10 -8.57
C TRP A 127 9.54 -10.64 -8.67
N LEU A 128 8.39 -11.31 -8.46
CA LEU A 128 8.28 -12.75 -8.64
C LEU A 128 8.64 -13.18 -10.07
N SER A 129 8.11 -12.48 -11.08
CA SER A 129 8.31 -12.86 -12.49
C SER A 129 9.69 -12.52 -13.04
N LEU A 130 10.30 -11.41 -12.60
CA LEU A 130 11.57 -10.93 -13.12
C LEU A 130 12.78 -11.50 -12.38
N GLU A 131 12.66 -11.77 -11.08
CA GLU A 131 13.82 -12.09 -10.24
C GLU A 131 13.76 -13.45 -9.55
N CYS A 132 12.57 -14.05 -9.37
CA CYS A 132 12.43 -15.32 -8.63
C CYS A 132 12.34 -16.56 -9.52
N GLY A 133 12.35 -16.41 -10.84
CA GLY A 133 12.34 -17.52 -11.79
C GLY A 133 11.15 -18.47 -11.59
N ALA A 134 11.37 -19.78 -11.81
CA ALA A 134 10.32 -20.80 -11.72
C ALA A 134 9.68 -20.90 -10.32
N ASP A 135 10.47 -20.72 -9.26
CA ASP A 135 9.97 -20.79 -7.88
C ASP A 135 8.99 -19.67 -7.57
N GLY A 136 9.16 -18.50 -8.20
CA GLY A 136 8.22 -17.38 -8.07
C GLY A 136 6.91 -17.57 -8.83
N GLN A 137 6.90 -18.36 -9.91
CA GLN A 137 5.74 -18.49 -10.79
C GLN A 137 4.52 -19.12 -10.09
N GLN A 138 4.74 -20.03 -9.15
CA GLN A 138 3.66 -20.66 -8.37
C GLN A 138 2.90 -19.66 -7.49
N HIS A 139 3.47 -18.48 -7.24
CA HIS A 139 2.88 -17.42 -6.42
C HIS A 139 2.25 -16.31 -7.27
N LEU A 140 2.22 -16.45 -8.60
CA LEU A 140 1.53 -15.52 -9.47
C LEU A 140 0.02 -15.61 -9.24
N LEU A 141 -0.63 -14.45 -9.18
CA LEU A 141 -2.07 -14.34 -9.15
C LEU A 141 -2.64 -14.80 -10.49
N PRO A 142 -3.91 -15.22 -10.55
CA PRO A 142 -4.56 -15.51 -11.82
C PRO A 142 -4.62 -14.27 -12.71
N ASP A 143 -4.68 -14.49 -14.03
CA ASP A 143 -4.55 -13.44 -15.05
C ASP A 143 -5.50 -12.25 -14.85
N PRO A 144 -6.80 -12.43 -14.51
CA PRO A 144 -7.71 -11.31 -14.29
C PRO A 144 -7.26 -10.40 -13.14
N GLN A 145 -6.74 -10.97 -12.05
CA GLN A 145 -6.25 -10.18 -10.91
C GLN A 145 -4.96 -9.45 -11.26
N ARG A 146 -4.05 -10.08 -12.03
CA ARG A 146 -2.85 -9.39 -12.51
C ARG A 146 -3.21 -8.22 -13.42
N GLN A 147 -4.22 -8.37 -14.28
CA GLN A 147 -4.70 -7.28 -15.13
C GLN A 147 -5.25 -6.12 -14.30
N LEU A 148 -6.07 -6.38 -13.28
CA LEU A 148 -6.57 -5.32 -12.38
C LEU A 148 -5.44 -4.58 -11.65
N CYS A 149 -4.35 -5.27 -11.29
CA CYS A 149 -3.20 -4.65 -10.65
C CYS A 149 -2.37 -3.82 -11.64
N CYS A 150 -2.23 -4.32 -12.87
CA CYS A 150 -1.60 -3.61 -13.98
C CYS A 150 -2.37 -2.31 -14.32
N ASP A 151 -3.69 -2.39 -14.47
CA ASP A 151 -4.55 -1.24 -14.79
C ASP A 151 -4.47 -0.17 -13.68
N ALA A 152 -4.45 -0.60 -12.42
CA ALA A 152 -4.27 0.30 -11.29
C ALA A 152 -2.91 1.01 -11.32
N MET A 153 -1.83 0.31 -11.71
CA MET A 153 -0.50 0.91 -11.87
C MET A 153 -0.51 1.99 -12.95
N VAL A 154 -1.07 1.69 -14.13
CA VAL A 154 -1.20 2.64 -15.24
C VAL A 154 -2.05 3.85 -14.87
N ALA A 155 -3.09 3.68 -14.06
CA ALA A 155 -3.94 4.77 -13.60
C ALA A 155 -3.22 5.77 -12.66
N THR A 156 -2.05 5.43 -12.11
CA THR A 156 -1.26 6.32 -11.23
C THR A 156 -0.25 7.19 -11.96
N ILE A 157 -0.15 7.09 -13.29
CA ILE A 157 0.82 7.84 -14.08
C ILE A 157 0.54 9.34 -13.93
N ALA A 158 1.55 10.05 -13.43
CA ALA A 158 1.49 11.48 -13.20
C ALA A 158 1.71 12.25 -14.49
N ARG A 159 1.36 13.55 -14.49
CA ARG A 159 1.71 14.44 -15.59
C ARG A 159 3.17 14.89 -15.49
N PRO A 160 3.84 15.16 -16.63
CA PRO A 160 5.19 15.68 -16.65
C PRO A 160 5.37 16.93 -15.80
N SER A 161 6.37 16.90 -14.90
CA SER A 161 6.70 18.05 -14.08
C SER A 161 7.47 19.13 -14.85
N GLY A 162 7.56 20.35 -14.32
CA GLY A 162 8.44 21.38 -14.90
C GLY A 162 9.92 20.98 -14.90
N LEU A 163 10.33 20.21 -13.90
CA LEU A 163 11.68 19.64 -13.82
C LEU A 163 11.92 18.65 -14.96
N GLN A 164 10.96 17.76 -15.22
CA GLN A 164 11.04 16.77 -16.30
C GLN A 164 11.13 17.44 -17.67
N ARG A 165 10.30 18.46 -17.93
CA ARG A 165 10.39 19.26 -19.18
C ARG A 165 11.79 19.86 -19.37
N SER A 166 12.38 20.43 -18.31
CA SER A 166 13.74 20.96 -18.39
C SER A 166 14.79 19.89 -18.71
N VAL A 167 14.62 18.66 -18.23
CA VAL A 167 15.53 17.55 -18.52
C VAL A 167 15.31 17.05 -19.96
N ALA A 168 14.05 16.96 -20.42
CA ALA A 168 13.69 16.59 -21.77
C ALA A 168 14.27 17.57 -22.81
N ASP A 169 14.15 18.88 -22.58
CA ASP A 169 14.72 19.91 -23.46
C ASP A 169 16.25 19.77 -23.59
N ALA A 170 16.92 19.52 -22.47
CA ALA A 170 18.36 19.31 -22.46
C ALA A 170 18.76 18.00 -23.15
N LEU A 171 17.98 16.93 -22.99
CA LEU A 171 18.21 15.65 -23.65
C LEU A 171 18.02 15.77 -25.17
N ALA A 172 16.99 16.50 -25.61
CA ALA A 172 16.73 16.77 -27.02
C ALA A 172 17.91 17.52 -27.67
N ALA A 173 18.52 18.47 -26.97
CA ALA A 173 19.70 19.17 -27.45
C ALA A 173 20.93 18.25 -27.61
N VAL A 174 21.05 17.22 -26.77
CA VAL A 174 22.19 16.28 -26.78
C VAL A 174 22.03 15.14 -27.80
N ARG A 175 20.83 14.55 -27.87
CA ARG A 175 20.59 13.31 -28.65
C ARG A 175 19.78 13.55 -29.92
N GLY A 176 19.21 14.74 -30.09
CA GLY A 176 18.21 14.99 -31.11
C GLY A 176 16.87 14.31 -30.78
N PRO A 177 15.94 14.29 -31.73
CA PRO A 177 14.65 13.61 -31.56
C PRO A 177 14.84 12.09 -31.47
N GLY A 178 13.96 11.39 -30.75
CA GLY A 178 13.94 9.92 -30.71
C GLY A 178 13.90 9.28 -29.32
N PHE A 179 13.81 10.07 -28.26
CA PHE A 179 13.35 9.59 -26.95
C PHE A 179 11.84 9.83 -26.82
N GLU A 180 11.21 9.07 -25.93
CA GLU A 180 9.78 9.17 -25.62
C GLU A 180 9.61 9.66 -24.18
N GLU A 181 8.71 10.63 -23.96
CA GLU A 181 8.33 11.09 -22.61
C GLU A 181 7.17 10.24 -22.09
N GLU A 182 7.13 9.98 -20.78
CA GLU A 182 6.06 9.19 -20.13
C GLU A 182 5.81 7.82 -20.80
N TYR A 183 6.88 7.16 -21.20
CA TYR A 183 6.81 5.90 -21.90
C TYR A 183 6.34 4.79 -20.96
N VAL A 184 5.15 4.24 -21.21
CA VAL A 184 4.61 3.11 -20.45
C VAL A 184 5.28 1.83 -20.92
N GLU A 185 6.16 1.28 -20.09
CA GLU A 185 6.93 0.08 -20.41
C GLU A 185 6.00 -1.14 -20.41
N PRO A 186 5.84 -1.87 -21.54
CA PRO A 186 4.76 -2.86 -21.67
C PRO A 186 4.85 -4.09 -20.74
N ARG A 187 6.04 -4.42 -20.23
CA ARG A 187 6.23 -5.61 -19.37
C ARG A 187 6.00 -5.30 -17.90
N THR A 188 6.27 -4.07 -17.48
CA THR A 188 6.28 -3.64 -16.09
C THR A 188 5.17 -2.63 -15.78
N SER A 189 4.58 -2.01 -16.80
CA SER A 189 3.56 -0.97 -16.68
C SER A 189 4.00 0.28 -15.92
N TYR A 190 5.31 0.43 -15.67
CA TYR A 190 5.88 1.68 -15.18
C TYR A 190 5.87 2.70 -16.31
N SER A 191 5.47 3.94 -16.00
CA SER A 191 5.84 5.10 -16.84
C SER A 191 7.29 5.45 -16.60
N LEU A 192 8.06 5.59 -17.67
CA LEU A 192 9.42 6.11 -17.66
C LEU A 192 9.37 7.59 -18.04
N ASP A 193 9.94 8.46 -17.20
CA ASP A 193 9.85 9.91 -17.41
C ASP A 193 10.40 10.29 -18.79
N LEU A 194 11.58 9.73 -19.15
CA LEU A 194 12.13 9.74 -20.52
C LEU A 194 12.69 8.35 -20.85
N ALA A 195 12.40 7.85 -22.04
CA ALA A 195 12.87 6.54 -22.50
C ALA A 195 13.56 6.61 -23.86
N LEU A 196 14.61 5.83 -24.04
CA LEU A 196 15.21 5.51 -25.34
C LEU A 196 15.04 4.01 -25.61
N PRO A 197 13.87 3.56 -26.10
CA PRO A 197 13.52 2.14 -26.13
C PRO A 197 14.48 1.27 -26.93
N SER A 198 15.01 1.79 -28.05
CA SER A 198 15.98 1.08 -28.91
C SER A 198 17.26 0.70 -28.18
N SER A 199 17.68 1.52 -27.19
CA SER A 199 18.89 1.31 -26.39
C SER A 199 18.60 0.83 -24.96
N ARG A 200 17.31 0.61 -24.62
CA ARG A 200 16.86 0.24 -23.27
C ARG A 200 17.41 1.17 -22.18
N ILE A 201 17.44 2.48 -22.45
CA ILE A 201 17.82 3.49 -21.46
C ILE A 201 16.56 4.18 -20.94
N ALA A 202 16.41 4.21 -19.62
CA ALA A 202 15.39 4.97 -18.91
C ALA A 202 16.06 6.11 -18.14
N ILE A 203 15.56 7.32 -18.24
CA ILE A 203 16.01 8.47 -17.45
C ILE A 203 14.87 8.87 -16.53
N GLU A 204 15.09 8.69 -15.23
CA GLU A 204 14.16 9.00 -14.15
C GLU A 204 14.52 10.37 -13.56
N VAL A 205 13.57 11.31 -13.61
CA VAL A 205 13.71 12.68 -13.13
C VAL A 205 13.21 12.75 -11.70
N ASP A 206 14.13 12.61 -10.75
CA ASP A 206 13.77 12.41 -9.36
C ASP A 206 13.53 13.72 -8.61
N GLY A 207 12.26 14.01 -8.33
CA GLY A 207 11.83 15.13 -7.50
C GLY A 207 12.10 14.92 -6.00
N PRO A 208 11.84 15.94 -5.15
CA PRO A 208 12.09 15.86 -3.71
C PRO A 208 11.42 14.69 -2.99
N SER A 209 10.22 14.29 -3.43
CA SER A 209 9.46 13.17 -2.84
C SER A 209 10.13 11.81 -3.05
N HIS A 210 11.06 11.67 -4.01
CA HIS A 210 11.76 10.43 -4.32
C HIS A 210 12.91 10.15 -3.34
N PHE A 211 13.22 11.09 -2.46
CA PHE A 211 14.31 11.00 -1.51
C PHE A 211 13.81 11.05 -0.08
N LEU A 212 14.54 10.38 0.80
CA LEU A 212 14.45 10.60 2.24
C LEU A 212 14.94 12.02 2.59
N LEU A 213 14.59 12.48 3.78
CA LEU A 213 15.20 13.69 4.34
C LEU A 213 16.73 13.52 4.39
N PRO A 214 17.50 14.60 4.18
CA PRO A 214 18.96 14.54 4.26
C PRO A 214 19.40 13.99 5.62
N ASP A 215 20.46 13.19 5.63
CA ASP A 215 21.10 12.81 6.88
C ASP A 215 21.90 13.99 7.49
N GLY A 216 22.56 13.75 8.62
CA GLY A 216 23.37 14.77 9.30
C GLY A 216 24.52 15.35 8.46
N TRP A 217 24.84 14.75 7.32
CA TRP A 217 25.85 15.20 6.36
C TRP A 217 25.24 15.87 5.12
N GLY A 218 23.92 16.04 5.09
CA GLY A 218 23.20 16.60 3.95
C GLY A 218 23.04 15.62 2.77
N VAL A 219 23.36 14.33 2.96
CA VAL A 219 23.25 13.33 1.90
C VAL A 219 21.80 12.87 1.79
N ARG A 220 21.27 12.91 0.56
CA ARG A 220 19.94 12.41 0.23
C ARG A 220 20.04 10.99 -0.31
N LYS A 221 19.19 10.11 0.19
CA LYS A 221 19.07 8.72 -0.30
C LYS A 221 17.70 8.51 -0.95
N PRO A 222 17.61 7.81 -2.09
CA PRO A 222 16.33 7.44 -2.66
C PRO A 222 15.49 6.64 -1.66
N ASN A 223 14.17 6.81 -1.70
CA ASN A 223 13.25 6.07 -0.84
C ASN A 223 12.98 4.65 -1.39
N GLY A 224 12.24 3.85 -0.63
CA GLY A 224 11.89 2.47 -1.00
C GLY A 224 11.20 2.36 -2.37
N PRO A 225 10.09 3.10 -2.62
CA PRO A 225 9.42 3.10 -3.92
C PRO A 225 10.35 3.42 -5.10
N THR A 226 11.21 4.45 -4.97
CA THR A 226 12.16 4.82 -6.02
C THR A 226 13.18 3.72 -6.27
N LEU A 227 13.75 3.12 -5.22
CA LEU A 227 14.69 1.99 -5.36
C LEU A 227 14.03 0.76 -5.99
N LEU A 228 12.79 0.45 -5.60
CA LEU A 228 12.03 -0.68 -6.13
C LEU A 228 11.75 -0.51 -7.62
N LYS A 229 11.28 0.67 -8.06
CA LYS A 229 11.06 0.98 -9.48
C LYS A 229 12.35 0.75 -10.29
N ARG A 230 13.46 1.34 -9.86
CA ARG A 230 14.76 1.21 -10.55
C ARG A 230 15.22 -0.24 -10.64
N ARG A 231 15.09 -1.01 -9.55
CA ARG A 231 15.46 -2.43 -9.51
C ARG A 231 14.63 -3.26 -10.50
N LEU A 232 13.30 -3.09 -10.50
CA LEU A 232 12.42 -3.85 -11.38
C LEU A 232 12.63 -3.49 -12.86
N LEU A 233 12.86 -2.22 -13.17
CA LEU A 233 13.23 -1.79 -14.52
C LEU A 233 14.58 -2.38 -14.95
N ALA A 234 15.57 -2.40 -14.07
CA ALA A 234 16.85 -3.05 -14.33
C ALA A 234 16.70 -4.55 -14.58
N ALA A 235 15.91 -5.25 -13.76
CA ALA A 235 15.57 -6.66 -13.95
C ALA A 235 14.80 -6.90 -15.27
N ALA A 236 14.02 -5.93 -15.72
CA ALA A 236 13.37 -5.94 -17.04
C ALA A 236 14.32 -5.63 -18.21
N GLY A 237 15.60 -5.36 -17.94
CA GLY A 237 16.65 -5.13 -18.94
C GLY A 237 16.90 -3.66 -19.26
N TRP A 238 16.39 -2.72 -18.47
CA TRP A 238 16.64 -1.29 -18.66
C TRP A 238 17.88 -0.82 -17.91
N ARG A 239 18.69 0.01 -18.56
CA ARG A 239 19.67 0.86 -17.88
C ARG A 239 18.94 2.09 -17.35
N VAL A 240 18.78 2.15 -16.03
CA VAL A 240 18.09 3.26 -15.36
C VAL A 240 19.09 4.32 -14.91
N ILE A 241 18.94 5.53 -15.42
CA ILE A 241 19.71 6.72 -15.09
C ILE A 241 18.82 7.61 -14.21
N SER A 242 19.33 8.03 -13.06
CA SER A 242 18.65 8.97 -12.18
C SER A 242 19.15 10.40 -12.46
N VAL A 243 18.23 11.35 -12.51
CA VAL A 243 18.52 12.79 -12.55
C VAL A 243 17.91 13.44 -11.30
N PRO A 244 18.65 13.53 -10.19
CA PRO A 244 18.15 14.10 -8.96
C PRO A 244 17.90 15.60 -9.08
N PHE A 245 16.77 16.09 -8.57
CA PHE A 245 16.41 17.51 -8.61
C PHE A 245 17.50 18.43 -8.01
N TYR A 246 18.19 17.98 -6.96
CA TYR A 246 19.21 18.76 -6.27
C TYR A 246 20.55 18.79 -7.02
N GLU A 247 20.82 17.82 -7.90
CA GLU A 247 21.96 17.87 -8.81
C GLU A 247 21.62 18.72 -10.02
N TRP A 248 20.44 18.49 -10.61
CA TRP A 248 19.95 19.25 -11.75
C TRP A 248 19.86 20.76 -11.44
N GLY A 249 19.37 21.10 -10.25
CA GLY A 249 19.24 22.48 -9.79
C GLY A 249 20.57 23.21 -9.54
N ARG A 250 21.71 22.51 -9.49
CA ARG A 250 23.04 23.13 -9.37
C ARG A 250 23.56 23.65 -10.69
N PHE A 251 23.06 23.15 -11.82
CA PHE A 251 23.49 23.59 -13.14
C PHE A 251 22.82 24.91 -13.52
N THR A 252 23.64 25.96 -13.63
CA THR A 252 23.21 27.31 -13.99
C THR A 252 23.19 27.56 -15.49
N THR A 253 23.94 26.78 -16.27
CA THR A 253 24.02 26.92 -17.74
C THR A 253 23.40 25.72 -18.47
N ALA A 254 22.95 25.96 -19.70
CA ALA A 254 22.48 24.89 -20.59
C ALA A 254 23.61 23.89 -20.92
N ASN A 255 24.82 24.39 -21.12
CA ASN A 255 25.98 23.56 -21.44
C ASN A 255 26.33 22.57 -20.33
N ASP A 256 26.23 22.98 -19.05
CA ASP A 256 26.47 22.08 -17.93
C ASP A 256 25.43 20.95 -17.85
N ARG A 257 24.16 21.28 -18.10
CA ARG A 257 23.05 20.30 -18.15
C ARG A 257 23.23 19.31 -19.30
N GLN A 258 23.61 19.81 -20.48
CA GLN A 258 23.90 18.98 -21.65
C GLN A 258 25.09 18.06 -21.38
N THR A 259 26.20 18.58 -20.87
CA THR A 259 27.39 17.81 -20.50
C THR A 259 27.07 16.72 -19.47
N TYR A 260 26.23 17.02 -18.48
CA TYR A 260 25.77 16.05 -17.51
C TYR A 260 25.00 14.90 -18.19
N LEU A 261 24.02 15.22 -19.04
CA LEU A 261 23.22 14.21 -19.73
C LEU A 261 24.06 13.40 -20.72
N GLU A 262 24.92 14.04 -21.51
CA GLU A 262 25.86 13.37 -22.42
C GLU A 262 26.64 12.25 -21.73
N ARG A 263 27.24 12.57 -20.58
CA ARG A 263 27.98 11.60 -19.77
C ARG A 263 27.07 10.52 -19.22
N ALA A 264 25.89 10.89 -18.75
CA ALA A 264 24.95 9.95 -18.15
C ALA A 264 24.43 8.91 -19.15
N VAL A 265 24.16 9.32 -20.39
CA VAL A 265 23.59 8.47 -21.46
C VAL A 265 24.63 7.86 -22.41
N ALA A 266 25.92 8.10 -22.17
CA ALA A 266 27.00 7.49 -22.95
C ALA A 266 26.98 5.96 -22.80
N PRO A 267 27.31 5.17 -23.86
CA PRO A 267 27.44 3.72 -23.76
C PRO A 267 28.38 3.30 -22.61
N LEU A 268 28.09 2.16 -21.98
CA LEU A 268 28.95 1.55 -20.96
C LEU A 268 30.16 0.86 -21.62
#